data_AF-A0A957FP31-F1
#
_entry.id   AF-A0A957FP31-F1
#
_cell.length_a   1.000
_cell.length_b   1.000
_cell.length_c   1.000
_cell.angle_alpha   90.00
_cell.angle_beta   90.00
_cell.angle_gamma   90.00
#
_symmetry.space_group_name_H-M   'P 1'
#
loop_
_entity.id
_entity.type
_entity.pdbx_description
1 polymer ?
#
loop_
_entity_poly.entity_id
_entity_poly.type
_entity_poly.pdbx_seq_one_letter_code
_entity_poly.pdbx_strand_id
1 'polypeptide(L)'
;MSIDLSKADYDRLVNILSGYPDFSNPFTRYTFISNIFTSVPRGQDIVANLTISGNARIAAQSVIQRLTHFGQNEPGQEALSLLINSLINDVGDSDDTAFLRDLFQKYHLQGQPIAIRPLPETAWRGERNAGKIKEKMLGENTLRDIFELELALEASRAVVRISNGDRGTGFLAGEGLIMTNHHVIPDRATAANSRFAFYCQDNADMTARDRIVCGAKPDGLFYTDPTLDVTVVEIANPPQDIQPLRLLSVRARPDSRVAIIHHPLGETKKITLQNNFVMYADAQRVQYTTATQKGSSGSPVFDSQYEVIALHHSGDTVEVDTDSATSDQWRYVRNEGSGMRAILHQIEQDAPDVYARLNVRR
;
A
#
# COMPACT_ATOMS: atom_id res chain seq x y z
N MET A 1 28.51 1.89 18.95
CA MET A 1 28.35 3.10 19.79
C MET A 1 27.18 2.86 20.71
N SER A 2 27.40 2.94 22.03
CA SER A 2 26.34 2.89 23.03
C SER A 2 25.67 4.26 23.16
N ILE A 3 24.36 4.31 23.37
CA ILE A 3 23.62 5.54 23.63
C ILE A 3 23.51 5.73 25.14
N ASP A 4 23.98 6.86 25.66
CA ASP A 4 23.90 7.18 27.08
C ASP A 4 22.70 8.11 27.34
N LEU A 5 21.57 7.52 27.73
CA LEU A 5 20.36 8.27 28.03
C LEU A 5 20.45 8.91 29.42
N SER A 6 20.05 10.17 29.55
CA SER A 6 19.85 10.79 30.85
C SER A 6 18.83 9.98 31.66
N LYS A 7 19.00 9.95 32.99
CA LYS A 7 18.10 9.20 33.88
C LYS A 7 16.63 9.58 33.68
N ALA A 8 16.35 10.87 33.50
CA ALA A 8 14.99 11.36 33.28
C ALA A 8 14.39 10.85 31.96
N ASP A 9 15.18 10.85 30.88
CA ASP A 9 14.70 10.38 29.58
C ASP A 9 14.55 8.86 29.54
N TYR A 10 15.45 8.12 30.19
CA TYR A 10 15.35 6.68 30.36
C TYR A 10 14.07 6.31 31.13
N ASP A 11 13.83 6.94 32.29
CA ASP A 11 12.64 6.66 33.11
C ASP A 11 11.35 7.00 32.37
N ARG A 12 11.34 8.10 31.59
CA ARG A 12 10.18 8.47 30.77
C ARG A 12 9.95 7.50 29.61
N LEU A 13 10.99 7.08 28.91
CA LEU A 13 10.89 6.09 27.83
C LEU A 13 10.42 4.72 28.36
N VAL A 14 10.88 4.31 29.55
CA VAL A 14 10.40 3.11 30.24
C VAL A 14 8.91 3.22 30.56
N ASN A 15 8.46 4.36 31.07
CA ASN A 15 7.04 4.56 31.39
C ASN A 15 6.19 4.44 30.12
N ILE A 16 6.58 5.12 29.03
CA ILE A 16 5.89 5.05 27.73
C ILE A 16 5.80 3.61 27.23
N LEU A 17 6.94 2.90 27.14
CA LEU A 17 6.96 1.53 26.64
C LEU A 17 6.16 0.58 27.54
N SER A 18 6.25 0.73 28.87
CA SER A 18 5.52 -0.15 29.80
C SER A 18 4.00 0.07 29.81
N GLY A 19 3.56 1.28 29.43
CA GLY A 19 2.14 1.62 29.27
C GLY A 19 1.58 1.30 27.88
N TYR A 20 2.43 0.86 26.95
CA TYR A 20 2.03 0.58 25.58
C TYR A 20 1.13 -0.68 25.51
N PRO A 21 -0.05 -0.64 24.87
CA PRO A 21 -1.01 -1.74 24.89
C PRO A 21 -0.44 -3.08 24.44
N ASP A 22 0.33 -3.09 23.34
CA ASP A 22 0.97 -4.29 22.82
C ASP A 22 2.18 -4.74 23.67
N PHE A 23 2.61 -3.91 24.62
CA PHE A 23 3.64 -4.25 25.59
C PHE A 23 3.07 -4.74 26.94
N SER A 24 1.75 -4.93 27.05
CA SER A 24 1.09 -5.29 28.31
C SER A 24 1.45 -6.68 28.84
N ASN A 25 1.56 -7.71 27.99
CA ASN A 25 1.84 -9.10 28.39
C ASN A 25 2.98 -9.75 27.58
N PRO A 26 3.61 -10.85 28.06
CA PRO A 26 4.79 -11.42 27.41
C PRO A 26 4.58 -11.86 25.95
N PHE A 27 3.38 -12.35 25.61
CA PHE A 27 3.08 -12.79 24.24
C PHE A 27 3.01 -11.59 23.28
N THR A 28 2.25 -10.55 23.63
CA THR A 28 2.13 -9.36 22.79
C THR A 28 3.46 -8.58 22.72
N ARG A 29 4.25 -8.56 23.80
CA ARG A 29 5.60 -7.97 23.79
C ARG A 29 6.52 -8.66 22.79
N TYR A 30 6.52 -10.00 22.77
CA TYR A 30 7.32 -10.76 21.82
C TYR A 30 6.92 -10.41 20.39
N THR A 31 5.62 -10.35 20.11
CA THR A 31 5.09 -9.97 18.79
C THR A 31 5.49 -8.55 18.42
N PHE A 32 5.27 -7.58 19.30
CA PHE A 32 5.63 -6.17 19.10
C PHE A 32 7.13 -5.99 18.81
N ILE A 33 7.98 -6.54 19.67
CA ILE A 33 9.43 -6.48 19.51
C ILE A 33 9.90 -7.21 18.25
N SER A 34 9.33 -8.39 17.96
CA SER A 34 9.67 -9.13 16.74
C SER A 34 9.29 -8.35 15.50
N ASN A 35 8.12 -7.69 15.45
CA ASN A 35 7.71 -6.88 14.30
C ASN A 35 8.69 -5.74 14.00
N ILE A 36 9.22 -5.08 15.04
CA ILE A 36 10.20 -4.00 14.89
C ILE A 36 11.50 -4.50 14.26
N PHE A 37 11.95 -5.71 14.63
CA PHE A 37 13.29 -6.20 14.27
C PHE A 37 13.29 -7.32 13.22
N THR A 38 12.14 -7.84 12.76
CA THR A 38 12.11 -9.02 11.84
C THR A 38 12.78 -8.74 10.49
N SER A 39 12.64 -7.52 9.96
CA SER A 39 13.18 -7.14 8.64
C SER A 39 14.57 -6.49 8.72
N VAL A 40 15.21 -6.60 9.88
CA VAL A 40 16.42 -5.86 10.21
C VAL A 40 17.63 -6.84 10.18
N PRO A 41 18.74 -6.54 9.50
CA PRO A 41 19.84 -7.49 9.27
C PRO A 41 20.44 -8.17 10.51
N ARG A 42 20.45 -7.51 11.67
CA ARG A 42 20.84 -8.11 12.97
C ARG A 42 19.67 -8.25 13.93
N GLY A 43 18.45 -8.22 13.41
CA GLY A 43 17.22 -8.23 14.19
C GLY A 43 17.00 -9.51 14.99
N GLN A 44 17.30 -10.67 14.41
CA GLN A 44 17.24 -11.94 15.15
C GLN A 44 18.21 -11.96 16.35
N ASP A 45 19.41 -11.40 16.19
CA ASP A 45 20.38 -11.28 17.29
C ASP A 45 19.89 -10.32 18.37
N ILE A 46 19.21 -9.22 17.99
CA ILE A 46 18.60 -8.29 18.94
C ILE A 46 17.53 -9.03 19.73
N VAL A 47 16.53 -9.61 19.06
CA VAL A 47 15.37 -10.27 19.70
C VAL A 47 15.80 -11.43 20.60
N ALA A 48 16.74 -12.26 20.16
CA ALA A 48 17.24 -13.41 20.93
C ALA A 48 17.92 -13.01 22.25
N ASN A 49 18.36 -11.76 22.37
CA ASN A 49 19.09 -11.23 23.52
C ASN A 49 18.24 -10.31 24.42
N LEU A 50 16.95 -10.12 24.12
CA LEU A 50 16.04 -9.31 24.93
C LEU A 50 15.36 -10.16 26.01
N THR A 51 15.34 -9.66 27.24
CA THR A 51 14.51 -10.23 28.31
C THR A 51 13.17 -9.51 28.32
N ILE A 52 12.14 -10.17 27.83
CA ILE A 52 10.77 -9.63 27.70
C ILE A 52 9.76 -10.22 28.69
N SER A 53 10.22 -11.15 29.53
CA SER A 53 9.44 -11.80 30.58
C SER A 53 9.26 -10.89 31.81
N GLY A 54 8.33 -11.25 32.71
CA GLY A 54 8.02 -10.48 33.92
C GLY A 54 6.96 -9.40 33.70
N ASN A 55 6.87 -8.43 34.62
CA ASN A 55 5.92 -7.32 34.50
C ASN A 55 6.38 -6.31 33.42
N ALA A 56 5.46 -5.49 32.90
CA ALA A 56 5.72 -4.63 31.74
C ALA A 56 6.85 -3.63 31.97
N ARG A 57 6.95 -3.10 33.19
CA ARG A 57 8.01 -2.16 33.57
C ARG A 57 9.39 -2.81 33.58
N ILE A 58 9.53 -4.01 34.15
CA ILE A 58 10.81 -4.76 34.19
C ILE A 58 11.23 -5.13 32.77
N ALA A 59 10.31 -5.61 31.95
CA ALA A 59 10.59 -5.93 30.55
C ALA A 59 11.00 -4.67 29.77
N ALA A 60 10.32 -3.53 29.97
CA ALA A 60 10.64 -2.27 29.30
C ALA A 60 12.04 -1.77 29.67
N GLN A 61 12.42 -1.85 30.95
CA GLN A 61 13.76 -1.53 31.42
C GLN A 61 14.81 -2.41 30.75
N SER A 62 14.61 -3.73 30.74
CA SER A 62 15.56 -4.64 30.10
C SER A 62 15.68 -4.40 28.60
N VAL A 63 14.58 -4.09 27.92
CA VAL A 63 14.58 -3.82 26.48
C VAL A 63 15.34 -2.53 26.18
N ILE A 64 14.98 -1.42 26.83
CA ILE A 64 15.62 -0.12 26.59
C ILE A 64 17.11 -0.18 26.93
N GLN A 65 17.47 -0.79 28.06
CA GLN A 65 18.86 -0.99 28.44
C GLN A 65 19.61 -1.82 27.40
N ARG A 66 19.02 -2.90 26.86
CA ARG A 66 19.72 -3.72 25.87
C ARG A 66 19.88 -2.97 24.55
N LEU A 67 18.87 -2.25 24.10
CA LEU A 67 18.91 -1.51 22.83
C LEU A 67 19.89 -0.32 22.88
N THR A 68 20.03 0.36 24.02
CA THR A 68 21.04 1.42 24.18
C THR A 68 22.47 0.88 24.10
N HIS A 69 22.71 -0.35 24.57
CA HIS A 69 24.03 -1.00 24.56
C HIS A 69 24.32 -1.78 23.28
N PHE A 70 23.30 -2.27 22.57
CA PHE A 70 23.44 -2.98 21.30
C PHE A 70 24.08 -2.09 20.22
N GLY A 71 23.80 -0.79 20.29
CA GLY A 71 24.34 0.21 19.38
C GLY A 71 23.68 0.16 18.01
N GLN A 72 24.49 0.16 16.95
CA GLN A 72 24.01 0.22 15.59
C GLN A 72 23.72 -1.18 15.02
N ASN A 73 22.53 -1.34 14.48
CA ASN A 73 22.18 -2.49 13.66
C ASN A 73 22.95 -2.43 12.32
N GLU A 74 22.95 -1.26 11.68
CA GLU A 74 23.71 -0.92 10.49
C GLU A 74 24.31 0.48 10.64
N PRO A 75 25.32 0.88 9.83
CA PRO A 75 25.90 2.21 9.91
C PRO A 75 24.82 3.30 9.83
N GLY A 76 24.59 4.00 10.94
CA GLY A 76 23.55 5.03 11.01
C GLY A 76 22.13 4.54 11.30
N GLN A 77 21.95 3.35 11.90
CA GLN A 77 20.66 2.90 12.40
C GLN A 77 20.83 2.25 13.78
N GLU A 78 20.55 3.02 14.84
CA GLU A 78 20.59 2.51 16.21
C GLU A 78 19.39 1.62 16.53
N ALA A 79 19.61 0.50 17.23
CA ALA A 79 18.51 -0.41 17.60
C ALA A 79 17.44 0.29 18.47
N LEU A 80 17.85 1.27 19.27
CA LEU A 80 16.93 2.12 20.04
C LEU A 80 16.06 3.01 19.14
N SER A 81 16.58 3.51 18.02
CA SER A 81 15.82 4.42 17.15
C SER A 81 14.66 3.71 16.47
N LEU A 82 14.80 2.42 16.16
CA LEU A 82 13.73 1.57 15.63
C LEU A 82 12.58 1.40 16.63
N LEU A 83 12.90 1.16 17.91
CA LEU A 83 11.89 1.09 18.96
C LEU A 83 11.16 2.43 19.13
N ILE A 84 11.91 3.54 19.20
CA ILE A 84 11.34 4.87 19.39
C ILE A 84 10.44 5.23 18.19
N ASN A 85 10.85 4.91 16.96
CA ASN A 85 10.01 5.13 15.77
C ASN A 85 8.70 4.33 15.80
N SER A 86 8.75 3.06 16.23
CA SER A 86 7.54 2.27 16.39
C SER A 86 6.58 2.90 17.39
N LEU A 87 7.09 3.39 18.52
CA LEU A 87 6.26 4.07 19.52
C LEU A 87 5.66 5.37 18.99
N ILE A 88 6.40 6.14 18.19
CA ILE A 88 5.91 7.41 17.62
C ILE A 88 4.76 7.21 16.63
N ASN A 89 4.80 6.13 15.84
CA ASN A 89 3.76 5.84 14.85
C ASN A 89 2.41 5.50 15.51
N ASP A 90 2.43 4.97 16.73
CA ASP A 90 1.24 4.43 17.39
C ASP A 90 0.70 5.32 18.52
N VAL A 91 1.53 6.20 19.10
CA VAL A 91 1.17 7.09 20.23
C VAL A 91 0.42 8.37 19.78
N GLY A 92 0.29 8.63 18.48
CA GLY A 92 -0.45 9.79 17.95
C GLY A 92 0.24 11.13 18.23
N ASP A 93 -0.47 12.27 18.22
CA ASP A 93 0.12 13.57 18.60
C ASP A 93 -0.10 13.86 20.10
N SER A 94 0.97 13.78 20.90
CA SER A 94 0.93 13.90 22.35
C SER A 94 2.25 14.44 22.90
N ASP A 95 2.26 14.85 24.18
CA ASP A 95 3.48 15.26 24.89
C ASP A 95 4.56 14.15 24.89
N ASP A 96 4.14 12.88 24.83
CA ASP A 96 5.05 11.74 24.73
C ASP A 96 5.61 11.61 23.32
N THR A 97 4.83 11.89 22.28
CA THR A 97 5.32 11.93 20.89
C THR A 97 6.34 13.05 20.70
N ALA A 98 6.07 14.25 21.24
CA ALA A 98 7.03 15.35 21.22
C ALA A 98 8.33 14.99 21.95
N PHE A 99 8.23 14.33 23.11
CA PHE A 99 9.38 13.81 23.83
C PHE A 99 10.16 12.76 23.04
N LEU A 100 9.49 11.75 22.47
CA LEU A 100 10.12 10.70 21.68
C LEU A 100 10.82 11.29 20.44
N ARG A 101 10.25 12.33 19.81
CA ARG A 101 10.89 13.09 18.71
C ARG A 101 12.13 13.85 19.18
N ASP A 102 12.08 14.50 20.35
CA ASP A 102 13.22 15.21 20.95
C ASP A 102 14.42 14.28 21.19
N LEU A 103 14.18 13.01 21.56
CA LEU A 103 15.25 12.03 21.76
C LEU A 103 16.14 11.86 20.52
N PHE A 104 15.59 11.97 19.31
CA PHE A 104 16.39 11.86 18.09
C PHE A 104 17.37 13.02 17.94
N GLN A 105 16.95 14.24 18.27
CA GLN A 105 17.82 15.41 18.22
C GLN A 105 18.83 15.38 19.37
N LYS A 106 18.35 15.10 20.59
CA LYS A 106 19.12 15.13 21.84
C LYS A 106 20.23 14.08 21.87
N TYR A 107 19.98 12.88 21.35
CA TYR A 107 20.94 11.76 21.34
C TYR A 107 21.50 11.45 19.95
N HIS A 108 21.29 12.35 18.98
CA HIS A 108 21.77 12.20 17.60
C HIS A 108 21.38 10.87 16.95
N LEU A 109 20.21 10.33 17.31
CA LEU A 109 19.70 9.09 16.74
C LEU A 109 19.38 9.30 15.26
N GLN A 110 19.75 8.32 14.44
CA GLN A 110 19.48 8.36 13.02
C GLN A 110 18.18 7.63 12.70
N GLY A 111 17.37 8.21 11.80
CA GLY A 111 16.03 7.72 11.44
C GLY A 111 14.87 8.53 12.02
N GLN A 112 14.86 9.86 11.87
CA GLN A 112 13.77 10.72 12.34
C GLN A 112 12.38 10.23 11.88
N PRO A 113 11.36 10.24 12.75
CA PRO A 113 9.97 9.99 12.36
C PRO A 113 9.50 11.12 11.43
N ILE A 114 8.81 10.75 10.35
CA ILE A 114 8.27 11.73 9.41
C ILE A 114 7.27 12.62 10.15
N ALA A 115 7.58 13.90 10.26
CA ALA A 115 6.59 14.94 10.36
C ALA A 115 6.35 15.45 8.92
N ILE A 116 5.10 15.41 8.43
CA ILE A 116 4.74 16.17 7.23
C ILE A 116 4.87 17.64 7.61
N ARG A 117 5.72 18.41 6.91
CA ARG A 117 5.87 19.85 7.16
C ARG A 117 5.23 20.65 6.03
N PRO A 118 4.38 21.66 6.31
CA PRO A 118 4.07 22.69 5.32
C PRO A 118 5.32 23.56 5.09
N LEU A 119 5.50 24.08 3.88
CA LEU A 119 6.61 24.97 3.51
C LEU A 119 6.16 26.45 3.54
N PRO A 120 6.74 27.31 4.39
CA PRO A 120 6.56 28.76 4.29
C PRO A 120 7.91 29.51 4.17
N GLU A 121 8.01 30.71 3.60
CA GLU A 121 7.40 31.27 2.38
C GLU A 121 8.49 32.03 1.57
N THR A 122 9.77 31.97 1.98
CA THR A 122 10.91 32.58 1.26
C THR A 122 11.77 31.51 0.58
N ALA A 123 11.05 30.69 -0.19
CA ALA A 123 11.46 29.88 -1.35
C ALA A 123 12.93 29.44 -1.40
N TRP A 124 13.20 28.25 -0.85
CA TRP A 124 14.33 27.37 -1.14
C TRP A 124 15.54 28.03 -1.82
N ARG A 125 16.54 28.42 -1.02
CA ARG A 125 17.85 28.88 -1.52
C ARG A 125 18.97 28.21 -0.73
N GLY A 126 19.96 27.68 -1.43
CA GLY A 126 21.18 27.15 -0.80
C GLY A 126 22.40 27.29 -1.71
N GLU A 127 23.57 27.53 -1.11
CA GLU A 127 24.83 26.96 -1.59
C GLU A 127 25.29 25.90 -0.59
N ARG A 128 25.20 24.61 -0.94
CA ARG A 128 25.98 23.84 -1.93
C ARG A 128 27.40 23.51 -1.51
N ASN A 129 27.81 23.80 -0.26
CA ASN A 129 29.09 23.28 0.20
C ASN A 129 28.98 21.81 0.62
N ALA A 130 29.22 20.99 -0.40
CA ALA A 130 28.94 19.57 -0.56
C ALA A 130 29.88 18.62 0.21
N GLY A 131 30.79 19.12 1.05
CA GLY A 131 31.89 18.31 1.59
C GLY A 131 31.49 17.12 2.50
N LYS A 132 30.23 17.03 2.97
CA LYS A 132 29.79 15.99 3.92
C LYS A 132 28.37 15.47 3.70
N ILE A 133 27.75 15.79 2.57
CA ILE A 133 26.40 15.29 2.28
C ILE A 133 26.54 13.90 1.64
N LYS A 134 26.63 12.88 2.49
CA LYS A 134 26.40 11.49 2.12
C LYS A 134 24.92 11.19 2.35
N GLU A 135 24.30 10.63 1.32
CA GLU A 135 22.86 10.45 1.12
C GLU A 135 22.09 10.15 2.40
N LYS A 136 21.01 10.92 2.64
CA LYS A 136 20.06 10.70 3.73
C LYS A 136 18.73 10.30 3.11
N MET A 137 18.29 9.06 3.33
CA MET A 137 16.90 8.68 3.05
C MET A 137 16.00 9.34 4.11
N LEU A 138 15.01 10.11 3.66
CA LEU A 138 14.06 10.83 4.51
C LEU A 138 12.72 10.10 4.44
N GLY A 139 12.28 9.51 5.55
CA GLY A 139 10.93 8.93 5.68
C GLY A 139 10.71 7.57 5.04
N GLU A 140 9.59 7.40 4.33
CA GLU A 140 9.26 6.14 3.63
C GLU A 140 10.31 5.91 2.54
N ASN A 141 10.80 4.67 2.41
CA ASN A 141 11.65 4.31 1.28
C ASN A 141 10.81 4.35 -0.02
N THR A 142 10.93 5.47 -0.71
CA THR A 142 10.32 5.72 -2.02
C THR A 142 11.25 5.35 -3.18
N LEU A 143 12.45 4.84 -2.90
CA LEU A 143 13.32 4.29 -3.94
C LEU A 143 12.62 3.09 -4.58
N ARG A 144 12.62 3.10 -5.90
CA ARG A 144 12.13 2.01 -6.74
C ARG A 144 13.20 1.69 -7.74
N ASP A 145 13.34 0.41 -8.03
CA ASP A 145 14.20 0.00 -9.12
C ASP A 145 13.59 0.47 -10.44
N ILE A 146 14.44 0.89 -11.38
CA ILE A 146 13.97 1.43 -12.68
C ILE A 146 13.12 0.41 -13.45
N PHE A 147 13.43 -0.89 -13.32
CA PHE A 147 12.65 -1.95 -13.98
C PHE A 147 11.18 -1.96 -13.52
N GLU A 148 10.87 -1.48 -12.32
CA GLU A 148 9.49 -1.41 -11.84
C GLU A 148 8.65 -0.47 -12.70
N LEU A 149 9.25 0.59 -13.25
CA LEU A 149 8.57 1.49 -14.19
C LEU A 149 8.33 0.81 -15.55
N GLU A 150 9.25 -0.05 -15.99
CA GLU A 150 9.07 -0.83 -17.21
C GLU A 150 7.90 -1.81 -17.06
N LEU A 151 7.83 -2.51 -15.92
CA LEU A 151 6.70 -3.38 -15.57
C LEU A 151 5.38 -2.60 -15.50
N ALA A 152 5.40 -1.41 -14.88
CA ALA A 152 4.24 -0.53 -14.80
C ALA A 152 3.72 -0.13 -16.18
N LEU A 153 4.63 0.27 -17.06
CA LEU A 153 4.31 0.70 -18.41
C LEU A 153 3.75 -0.46 -19.23
N GLU A 154 4.32 -1.66 -19.11
CA GLU A 154 3.80 -2.85 -19.79
C GLU A 154 2.40 -3.21 -19.29
N ALA A 155 2.21 -3.30 -17.97
CA ALA A 155 0.91 -3.57 -17.36
C ALA A 155 -0.14 -2.52 -17.75
N SER A 156 0.25 -1.24 -17.87
CA SER A 156 -0.67 -0.16 -18.24
C SER A 156 -1.32 -0.33 -19.62
N ARG A 157 -0.69 -1.09 -20.53
CA ARG A 157 -1.21 -1.36 -21.88
C ARG A 157 -2.52 -2.15 -21.81
N ALA A 158 -2.65 -3.04 -20.83
CA ALA A 158 -3.82 -3.89 -20.64
C ALA A 158 -4.97 -3.20 -19.88
N VAL A 159 -4.73 -2.04 -19.25
CA VAL A 159 -5.76 -1.29 -18.53
C VAL A 159 -6.57 -0.43 -19.49
N VAL A 160 -7.88 -0.61 -19.45
CA VAL A 160 -8.84 0.05 -20.33
C VAL A 160 -9.74 1.01 -19.58
N ARG A 161 -10.14 2.07 -20.29
CA ARG A 161 -11.28 2.89 -19.87
C ARG A 161 -12.57 2.26 -20.39
N ILE A 162 -13.57 2.15 -19.53
CA ILE A 162 -14.91 1.69 -19.87
C ILE A 162 -15.84 2.90 -19.98
N SER A 163 -16.61 2.95 -21.06
CA SER A 163 -17.68 3.95 -21.25
C SER A 163 -18.97 3.27 -21.67
N ASN A 164 -20.03 3.45 -20.89
CA ASN A 164 -21.35 2.84 -21.09
C ASN A 164 -22.52 3.75 -20.65
N GLY A 165 -22.25 5.05 -20.49
CA GLY A 165 -23.16 6.01 -19.84
C GLY A 165 -22.64 6.46 -18.49
N ASP A 166 -21.96 5.57 -17.75
CA ASP A 166 -21.07 5.91 -16.65
C ASP A 166 -19.59 5.71 -17.05
N ARG A 167 -18.67 6.06 -16.15
CA ARG A 167 -17.23 5.98 -16.33
C ARG A 167 -16.65 4.92 -15.39
N GLY A 168 -15.85 4.00 -15.92
CA GLY A 168 -15.19 2.96 -15.14
C GLY A 168 -13.83 2.55 -15.69
N THR A 169 -13.13 1.72 -14.94
CA THR A 169 -11.87 1.08 -15.34
C THR A 169 -12.12 -0.42 -15.52
N GLY A 170 -11.37 -1.04 -16.43
CA GLY A 170 -11.23 -2.48 -16.50
C GLY A 170 -9.85 -2.85 -16.99
N PHE A 171 -9.59 -4.14 -17.15
CA PHE A 171 -8.31 -4.60 -17.69
C PHE A 171 -8.45 -5.94 -18.42
N LEU A 172 -7.56 -6.16 -19.40
CA LEU A 172 -7.42 -7.44 -20.09
C LEU A 172 -6.87 -8.48 -19.11
N ALA A 173 -7.70 -9.43 -18.70
CA ALA A 173 -7.42 -10.44 -17.67
C ALA A 173 -7.19 -11.85 -18.25
N GLY A 174 -7.45 -12.01 -19.55
CA GLY A 174 -7.27 -13.23 -20.32
C GLY A 174 -7.32 -12.94 -21.82
N GLU A 175 -7.23 -13.98 -22.66
CA GLU A 175 -7.28 -13.81 -24.12
C GLU A 175 -8.65 -13.25 -24.55
N GLY A 176 -8.70 -11.96 -24.84
CA GLY A 176 -9.94 -11.25 -25.20
C GLY A 176 -10.94 -11.10 -24.05
N LEU A 177 -10.53 -11.28 -22.80
CA LEU A 177 -11.41 -11.15 -21.62
C LEU A 177 -11.07 -9.88 -20.84
N ILE A 178 -12.03 -8.96 -20.73
CA ILE A 178 -11.94 -7.79 -19.85
C ILE A 178 -12.57 -8.12 -18.50
N MET A 179 -11.85 -7.84 -17.41
CA MET A 179 -12.38 -7.86 -16.05
C MET A 179 -12.65 -6.42 -15.57
N THR A 180 -13.78 -6.24 -14.87
CA THR A 180 -14.20 -4.98 -14.22
C THR A 180 -15.16 -5.30 -13.07
N ASN A 181 -15.78 -4.30 -12.44
CA ASN A 181 -16.78 -4.53 -11.40
C ASN A 181 -18.16 -4.90 -11.95
N HIS A 182 -18.94 -5.62 -11.14
CA HIS A 182 -20.36 -5.87 -11.41
C HIS A 182 -21.14 -4.58 -11.50
N HIS A 183 -20.96 -3.63 -10.56
CA HIS A 183 -21.69 -2.36 -10.62
C HIS A 183 -21.31 -1.49 -11.84
N VAL A 184 -20.16 -1.73 -12.48
CA VAL A 184 -19.78 -1.04 -13.74
C VAL A 184 -20.47 -1.69 -14.93
N ILE A 185 -20.53 -3.02 -14.99
CA ILE A 185 -21.23 -3.79 -16.03
C ILE A 185 -22.07 -4.89 -15.37
N PRO A 186 -23.33 -4.61 -14.98
CA PRO A 186 -24.13 -5.55 -14.19
C PRO A 186 -24.77 -6.66 -15.04
N ASP A 187 -24.91 -6.44 -16.34
CA ASP A 187 -25.61 -7.34 -17.25
C ASP A 187 -25.07 -7.29 -18.70
N ARG A 188 -25.52 -8.27 -19.50
CA ARG A 188 -25.14 -8.39 -20.91
C ARG A 188 -25.61 -7.21 -21.77
N ALA A 189 -26.72 -6.57 -21.42
CA ALA A 189 -27.25 -5.43 -22.17
C ALA A 189 -26.33 -4.20 -22.02
N THR A 190 -25.85 -3.96 -20.80
CA THR A 190 -24.83 -2.96 -20.49
C THR A 190 -23.52 -3.31 -21.20
N ALA A 191 -23.08 -4.56 -21.13
CA ALA A 191 -21.87 -5.02 -21.81
C ALA A 191 -21.91 -4.77 -23.33
N ALA A 192 -23.04 -5.03 -23.98
CA ALA A 192 -23.22 -4.80 -25.42
C ALA A 192 -23.09 -3.31 -25.81
N ASN A 193 -23.50 -2.41 -24.91
CA ASN A 193 -23.40 -0.96 -25.10
C ASN A 193 -22.06 -0.36 -24.63
N SER A 194 -21.26 -1.12 -23.88
CA SER A 194 -19.94 -0.70 -23.39
C SER A 194 -18.92 -0.58 -24.52
N ARG A 195 -17.99 0.37 -24.34
CA ARG A 195 -16.76 0.49 -25.13
C ARG A 195 -15.55 0.41 -24.23
N PHE A 196 -14.54 -0.34 -24.68
CA PHE A 196 -13.31 -0.60 -23.96
C PHE A 196 -12.17 0.08 -24.70
N ALA A 197 -11.68 1.20 -24.16
CA ALA A 197 -10.65 2.01 -24.79
C ALA A 197 -9.26 1.72 -24.18
N PHE A 198 -8.44 1.00 -24.94
CA PHE A 198 -7.01 0.85 -24.69
C PHE A 198 -6.27 2.15 -25.01
N TYR A 199 -5.10 2.35 -24.40
CA TYR A 199 -4.25 3.52 -24.62
C TYR A 199 -4.95 4.88 -24.42
N CYS A 200 -5.99 4.93 -23.59
CA CYS A 200 -6.61 6.21 -23.22
C CYS A 200 -5.70 7.00 -22.27
N GLN A 201 -4.65 7.61 -22.82
CA GLN A 201 -3.60 8.37 -22.14
C GLN A 201 -2.98 9.38 -23.11
N ASP A 202 -2.05 10.18 -22.59
CA ASP A 202 -1.25 11.09 -23.40
C ASP A 202 0.12 10.47 -23.72
N ASN A 203 0.74 10.93 -24.80
CA ASN A 203 2.12 10.69 -25.16
C ASN A 203 3.06 11.54 -24.29
N ALA A 204 4.38 11.27 -24.37
CA ALA A 204 5.37 12.01 -23.60
C ALA A 204 5.43 13.52 -23.94
N ASP A 205 4.98 13.90 -25.14
CA ASP A 205 4.85 15.28 -25.60
C ASP A 205 3.50 15.95 -25.21
N MET A 206 2.74 15.28 -24.32
CA MET A 206 1.41 15.72 -23.85
C MET A 206 0.32 15.74 -24.93
N THR A 207 0.54 15.12 -26.09
CA THR A 207 -0.52 14.92 -27.09
C THR A 207 -1.35 13.68 -26.75
N ALA A 208 -2.63 13.67 -27.16
CA ALA A 208 -3.47 12.49 -26.96
C ALA A 208 -2.92 11.31 -27.76
N ARG A 209 -2.77 10.15 -27.11
CA ARG A 209 -2.35 8.91 -27.78
C ARG A 209 -3.51 8.32 -28.58
N ASP A 210 -3.18 7.70 -29.71
CA ASP A 210 -4.14 6.91 -30.49
C ASP A 210 -4.72 5.76 -29.65
N ARG A 211 -6.05 5.67 -29.65
CA ARG A 211 -6.80 4.71 -28.85
C ARG A 211 -7.24 3.55 -29.71
N ILE A 212 -7.18 2.34 -29.15
CA ILE A 212 -7.84 1.16 -29.72
C ILE A 212 -9.14 0.98 -28.93
N VAL A 213 -10.28 0.98 -29.61
CA VAL A 213 -11.60 0.85 -28.98
C VAL A 213 -12.24 -0.45 -29.43
N CYS A 214 -12.52 -1.32 -28.47
CA CYS A 214 -13.22 -2.58 -28.68
C CYS A 214 -14.65 -2.50 -28.11
N GLY A 215 -15.56 -3.31 -28.67
CA GLY A 215 -16.87 -3.57 -28.10
C GLY A 215 -16.93 -4.99 -27.53
N ALA A 216 -17.98 -5.29 -26.76
CA ALA A 216 -18.25 -6.67 -26.35
C ALA A 216 -18.50 -7.56 -27.58
N LYS A 217 -18.06 -8.81 -27.51
CA LYS A 217 -18.30 -9.81 -28.55
C LYS A 217 -19.77 -10.28 -28.47
N PRO A 218 -20.55 -10.21 -29.56
CA PRO A 218 -21.88 -10.81 -29.60
C PRO A 218 -21.81 -12.30 -29.25
N ASP A 219 -22.70 -12.77 -28.38
CA ASP A 219 -22.73 -14.14 -27.86
C ASP A 219 -21.41 -14.63 -27.24
N GLY A 220 -20.54 -13.69 -26.85
CA GLY A 220 -19.29 -13.99 -26.17
C GLY A 220 -19.48 -14.44 -24.72
N LEU A 221 -18.38 -14.91 -24.15
CA LEU A 221 -18.32 -15.25 -22.73
C LEU A 221 -18.66 -14.01 -21.88
N PHE A 222 -19.47 -14.24 -20.85
CA PHE A 222 -19.85 -13.24 -19.88
C PHE A 222 -20.09 -13.92 -18.54
N TYR A 223 -19.47 -13.40 -17.50
CA TYR A 223 -19.67 -13.82 -16.12
C TYR A 223 -19.83 -12.58 -15.26
N THR A 224 -20.71 -12.63 -14.25
CA THR A 224 -20.88 -11.54 -13.30
C THR A 224 -21.27 -12.09 -11.94
N ASP A 225 -20.70 -11.52 -10.88
CA ASP A 225 -20.99 -11.85 -9.48
C ASP A 225 -21.13 -10.54 -8.67
N PRO A 226 -22.32 -10.27 -8.08
CA PRO A 226 -22.55 -9.07 -7.29
C PRO A 226 -21.95 -9.13 -5.88
N THR A 227 -21.58 -10.31 -5.37
CA THR A 227 -21.04 -10.52 -4.02
C THR A 227 -19.58 -10.09 -3.94
N LEU A 228 -18.78 -10.48 -4.94
CA LEU A 228 -17.39 -10.07 -5.12
C LEU A 228 -17.27 -8.85 -6.04
N ASP A 229 -18.41 -8.32 -6.49
CA ASP A 229 -18.53 -7.18 -7.38
C ASP A 229 -17.59 -7.29 -8.59
N VAL A 230 -17.70 -8.38 -9.35
CA VAL A 230 -16.84 -8.66 -10.51
C VAL A 230 -17.68 -9.00 -11.73
N THR A 231 -17.24 -8.53 -12.90
CA THR A 231 -17.75 -8.92 -14.22
C THR A 231 -16.57 -9.22 -15.14
N VAL A 232 -16.70 -10.31 -15.90
CA VAL A 232 -15.81 -10.66 -17.01
C VAL A 232 -16.59 -10.62 -18.32
N VAL A 233 -16.08 -9.90 -19.32
CA VAL A 233 -16.70 -9.72 -20.64
C VAL A 233 -15.72 -10.09 -21.74
N GLU A 234 -16.12 -10.95 -22.68
CA GLU A 234 -15.35 -11.17 -23.90
C GLU A 234 -15.53 -10.01 -24.88
N ILE A 235 -14.42 -9.50 -25.41
CA ILE A 235 -14.41 -8.40 -26.39
C ILE A 235 -14.16 -8.90 -27.81
N ALA A 236 -14.72 -8.19 -28.79
CA ALA A 236 -14.46 -8.44 -30.20
C ALA A 236 -13.14 -7.78 -30.63
N ASN A 237 -12.33 -8.52 -31.41
CA ASN A 237 -11.07 -8.04 -31.99
C ASN A 237 -10.12 -7.42 -30.95
N PRO A 238 -9.71 -8.17 -29.90
CA PRO A 238 -8.74 -7.66 -28.94
C PRO A 238 -7.41 -7.34 -29.64
N PRO A 239 -6.68 -6.29 -29.19
CA PRO A 239 -5.36 -5.98 -29.72
C PRO A 239 -4.38 -7.14 -29.47
N GLN A 240 -3.70 -7.61 -30.53
CA GLN A 240 -2.82 -8.79 -30.48
C GLN A 240 -1.47 -8.50 -29.80
N ASP A 241 -1.06 -7.23 -29.73
CA ASP A 241 0.21 -6.77 -29.16
C ASP A 241 0.12 -6.44 -27.65
N ILE A 242 -1.03 -6.66 -27.03
CA ILE A 242 -1.26 -6.39 -25.61
C ILE A 242 -1.43 -7.71 -24.88
N GLN A 243 -0.51 -7.98 -23.95
CA GLN A 243 -0.58 -9.17 -23.12
C GLN A 243 -1.62 -8.97 -22.00
N PRO A 244 -2.44 -9.99 -21.69
CA PRO A 244 -3.32 -9.93 -20.53
C PRO A 244 -2.52 -9.82 -19.23
N LEU A 245 -3.04 -9.06 -18.27
CA LEU A 245 -2.47 -8.99 -16.92
C LEU A 245 -2.51 -10.35 -16.25
N ARG A 246 -1.44 -10.65 -15.52
CA ARG A 246 -1.34 -11.89 -14.76
C ARG A 246 -2.11 -11.76 -13.44
N LEU A 247 -3.00 -12.72 -13.19
CA LEU A 247 -3.85 -12.77 -12.00
C LEU A 247 -3.22 -13.68 -10.96
N LEU A 248 -2.96 -13.15 -9.76
CA LEU A 248 -2.28 -13.87 -8.71
C LEU A 248 -3.28 -14.44 -7.70
N SER A 249 -3.36 -15.77 -7.61
CA SER A 249 -4.27 -16.46 -6.68
C SER A 249 -3.68 -16.55 -5.26
N VAL A 250 -3.37 -15.40 -4.68
CA VAL A 250 -2.80 -15.29 -3.32
C VAL A 250 -3.66 -14.40 -2.44
N ARG A 251 -3.56 -14.62 -1.13
CA ARG A 251 -4.09 -13.66 -0.15
C ARG A 251 -3.09 -12.52 -0.02
N ALA A 252 -3.57 -11.29 -0.24
CA ALA A 252 -2.77 -10.09 0.01
C ALA A 252 -2.29 -10.05 1.47
N ARG A 253 -1.09 -9.52 1.69
CA ARG A 253 -0.49 -9.44 3.03
C ARG A 253 -0.62 -8.01 3.56
N PRO A 254 -1.05 -7.80 4.80
CA PRO A 254 -0.92 -6.50 5.45
C PRO A 254 0.50 -5.93 5.29
N ASP A 255 0.60 -4.61 5.19
CA ASP A 255 1.81 -3.82 5.00
C ASP A 255 2.54 -4.04 3.65
N SER A 256 2.01 -4.91 2.77
CA SER A 256 2.52 -4.99 1.41
C SER A 256 2.13 -3.75 0.60
N ARG A 257 3.05 -3.33 -0.27
CA ARG A 257 2.82 -2.20 -1.15
C ARG A 257 1.92 -2.59 -2.30
N VAL A 258 1.03 -1.67 -2.67
CA VAL A 258 0.19 -1.83 -3.85
C VAL A 258 0.32 -0.67 -4.83
N ALA A 259 0.16 -0.97 -6.11
CA ALA A 259 0.02 0.03 -7.16
C ALA A 259 -1.35 -0.10 -7.81
N ILE A 260 -1.88 1.01 -8.33
CA ILE A 260 -3.14 1.02 -9.08
C ILE A 260 -2.93 1.82 -10.35
N ILE A 261 -3.37 1.24 -11.46
CA ILE A 261 -3.44 1.92 -12.76
C ILE A 261 -4.92 2.03 -13.11
N HIS A 262 -5.40 3.25 -13.33
CA HIS A 262 -6.83 3.52 -13.38
C HIS A 262 -7.19 4.76 -14.20
N HIS A 263 -8.49 4.98 -14.40
CA HIS A 263 -9.07 6.14 -15.05
C HIS A 263 -9.86 7.00 -14.05
N PRO A 264 -9.19 7.78 -13.17
CA PRO A 264 -9.88 8.64 -12.22
C PRO A 264 -10.71 9.67 -12.98
N LEU A 265 -11.94 9.89 -12.49
CA LEU A 265 -13.00 10.66 -13.14
C LEU A 265 -13.31 10.19 -14.58
N GLY A 266 -12.85 9.01 -15.01
CA GLY A 266 -12.88 8.54 -16.40
C GLY A 266 -12.00 9.34 -17.38
N GLU A 267 -11.03 10.09 -16.86
CA GLU A 267 -10.09 10.87 -17.64
C GLU A 267 -8.91 10.01 -18.15
N THR A 268 -7.83 10.64 -18.60
CA THR A 268 -6.61 9.94 -19.04
C THR A 268 -6.03 9.06 -17.94
N LYS A 269 -5.50 7.89 -18.33
CA LYS A 269 -4.96 6.88 -17.42
C LYS A 269 -3.93 7.50 -16.48
N LYS A 270 -4.02 7.16 -15.20
CA LYS A 270 -3.07 7.54 -14.14
C LYS A 270 -2.57 6.30 -13.41
N ILE A 271 -1.50 6.49 -12.65
CA ILE A 271 -0.92 5.47 -11.79
C ILE A 271 -0.70 6.04 -10.40
N THR A 272 -1.07 5.29 -9.37
CA THR A 272 -0.77 5.62 -7.96
C THR A 272 0.31 4.64 -7.47
N LEU A 273 1.47 5.17 -7.07
CA LEU A 273 2.68 4.39 -6.75
C LEU A 273 3.25 4.60 -5.34
N GLN A 274 2.89 5.70 -4.69
CA GLN A 274 3.52 6.16 -3.46
C GLN A 274 2.54 6.10 -2.30
N ASN A 275 3.02 5.66 -1.14
CA ASN A 275 2.29 5.62 0.13
C ASN A 275 1.02 4.74 0.11
N ASN A 276 1.07 3.67 -0.70
CA ASN A 276 -0.03 2.73 -0.87
C ASN A 276 0.29 1.39 -0.21
N PHE A 277 -0.40 1.08 0.88
CA PHE A 277 -0.18 -0.15 1.64
C PHE A 277 -1.48 -0.89 1.90
N VAL A 278 -1.41 -2.22 1.90
CA VAL A 278 -2.51 -3.07 2.39
C VAL A 278 -2.64 -2.85 3.89
N MET A 279 -3.76 -2.32 4.32
CA MET A 279 -4.10 -2.11 5.73
C MET A 279 -4.76 -3.35 6.33
N TYR A 280 -5.51 -4.10 5.51
CA TYR A 280 -6.23 -5.29 5.93
C TYR A 280 -6.48 -6.21 4.74
N ALA A 281 -6.46 -7.52 4.96
CA ALA A 281 -6.88 -8.49 3.95
C ALA A 281 -7.46 -9.75 4.60
N ASP A 282 -8.59 -10.22 4.10
CA ASP A 282 -9.22 -11.48 4.51
C ASP A 282 -9.34 -12.47 3.34
N ALA A 283 -10.29 -13.40 3.43
CA ALA A 283 -10.51 -14.39 2.38
C ALA A 283 -11.05 -13.76 1.09
N GLN A 284 -11.79 -12.65 1.19
CA GLN A 284 -12.52 -12.03 0.08
C GLN A 284 -12.14 -10.57 -0.16
N ARG A 285 -11.70 -9.84 0.85
CA ARG A 285 -11.47 -8.39 0.78
C ARG A 285 -10.02 -8.02 0.99
N VAL A 286 -9.61 -6.94 0.33
CA VAL A 286 -8.32 -6.27 0.52
C VAL A 286 -8.59 -4.78 0.69
N GLN A 287 -8.15 -4.21 1.81
CA GLN A 287 -8.26 -2.79 2.10
C GLN A 287 -6.88 -2.15 2.09
N TYR A 288 -6.75 -0.99 1.47
CA TYR A 288 -5.47 -0.33 1.28
C TYR A 288 -5.58 1.20 1.24
N THR A 289 -4.47 1.86 1.53
CA THR A 289 -4.33 3.31 1.30
C THR A 289 -4.00 3.56 -0.16
N THR A 290 -4.69 4.51 -0.80
CA THR A 290 -4.35 5.02 -2.14
C THR A 290 -5.18 6.27 -2.42
N ALA A 291 -4.66 7.13 -3.30
CA ALA A 291 -5.48 8.17 -3.90
C ALA A 291 -6.32 7.55 -5.03
N THR A 292 -7.64 7.55 -4.86
CA THR A 292 -8.62 7.18 -5.90
C THR A 292 -9.71 8.24 -5.99
N GLN A 293 -10.40 8.25 -7.13
CA GLN A 293 -11.58 9.06 -7.38
C GLN A 293 -12.60 8.22 -8.13
N LYS A 294 -13.86 8.69 -8.21
CA LYS A 294 -14.91 8.07 -9.04
C LYS A 294 -14.36 7.70 -10.42
N GLY A 295 -14.69 6.53 -10.95
CA GLY A 295 -14.13 6.01 -12.22
C GLY A 295 -12.92 5.10 -12.06
N SER A 296 -12.33 5.04 -10.85
CA SER A 296 -11.31 4.04 -10.51
C SER A 296 -11.88 2.62 -10.37
N SER A 297 -13.19 2.49 -10.14
CA SER A 297 -13.88 1.20 -10.01
C SER A 297 -13.56 0.29 -11.18
N GLY A 298 -13.13 -0.92 -10.86
CA GLY A 298 -12.77 -1.99 -11.78
C GLY A 298 -11.28 -1.97 -12.14
N SER A 299 -10.48 -1.11 -11.48
CA SER A 299 -9.04 -1.09 -11.68
C SER A 299 -8.34 -2.28 -11.02
N PRO A 300 -7.26 -2.78 -11.65
CA PRO A 300 -6.41 -3.78 -11.05
C PRO A 300 -5.59 -3.18 -9.90
N VAL A 301 -5.54 -3.89 -8.78
CA VAL A 301 -4.62 -3.63 -7.68
C VAL A 301 -3.43 -4.57 -7.84
N PHE A 302 -2.25 -3.98 -7.95
CA PHE A 302 -1.01 -4.67 -8.25
C PHE A 302 -0.14 -4.87 -7.01
N ASP A 303 0.64 -5.96 -6.99
CA ASP A 303 1.81 -6.08 -6.12
C ASP A 303 3.05 -5.38 -6.73
N SER A 304 4.23 -5.56 -6.10
CA SER A 304 5.49 -4.99 -6.59
C SER A 304 5.99 -5.59 -7.91
N GLN A 305 5.43 -6.71 -8.37
CA GLN A 305 5.76 -7.33 -9.65
C GLN A 305 4.76 -6.96 -10.76
N TYR A 306 3.82 -6.05 -10.49
CA TYR A 306 2.70 -5.71 -11.37
C TYR A 306 1.82 -6.91 -11.74
N GLU A 307 1.68 -7.85 -10.80
CA GLU A 307 0.69 -8.92 -10.86
C GLU A 307 -0.57 -8.51 -10.08
N VAL A 308 -1.75 -8.88 -10.59
CA VAL A 308 -3.02 -8.42 -10.03
C VAL A 308 -3.40 -9.25 -8.82
N ILE A 309 -3.51 -8.60 -7.65
CA ILE A 309 -3.85 -9.23 -6.37
C ILE A 309 -5.27 -8.91 -5.89
N ALA A 310 -5.92 -7.87 -6.44
CA ALA A 310 -7.30 -7.51 -6.14
C ALA A 310 -7.94 -6.68 -7.27
N LEU A 311 -9.26 -6.58 -7.24
CA LEU A 311 -10.09 -5.71 -8.08
C LEU A 311 -10.64 -4.57 -7.22
N HIS A 312 -10.26 -3.33 -7.49
CA HIS A 312 -10.74 -2.17 -6.73
C HIS A 312 -12.21 -1.89 -7.01
N HIS A 313 -13.04 -1.70 -5.98
CA HIS A 313 -14.46 -1.38 -6.16
C HIS A 313 -14.95 -0.12 -5.44
N SER A 314 -14.48 0.15 -4.21
CA SER A 314 -14.92 1.30 -3.42
C SER A 314 -13.79 2.06 -2.73
N GLY A 315 -14.05 3.33 -2.47
CA GLY A 315 -13.24 4.19 -1.61
C GLY A 315 -14.16 4.91 -0.63
N ASP A 316 -13.98 4.66 0.67
CA ASP A 316 -14.68 5.33 1.75
C ASP A 316 -13.73 6.27 2.48
N THR A 317 -14.24 7.46 2.83
CA THR A 317 -13.54 8.31 3.79
C THR A 317 -13.98 7.88 5.19
N VAL A 318 -13.07 7.25 5.94
CA VAL A 318 -13.33 6.99 7.35
C VAL A 318 -12.89 8.23 8.12
N GLU A 319 -13.87 8.96 8.64
CA GLU A 319 -13.63 9.89 9.74
C GLU A 319 -13.31 9.05 10.96
N VAL A 320 -12.07 9.14 11.45
CA VAL A 320 -11.73 8.56 12.73
C VAL A 320 -12.24 9.53 13.78
N ASP A 321 -13.33 9.15 14.45
CA ASP A 321 -13.83 9.89 15.60
C ASP A 321 -12.79 9.72 16.71
N THR A 322 -11.94 10.73 16.85
CA THR A 322 -11.01 10.82 17.97
C THR A 322 -11.81 11.49 19.08
N ASP A 323 -12.08 10.74 20.15
CA ASP A 323 -12.86 11.17 21.31
C ASP A 323 -12.07 12.19 22.19
N SER A 324 -11.41 13.15 21.54
CA SER A 324 -10.55 14.17 22.14
C SER A 324 -10.89 15.53 21.56
N ALA A 325 -11.37 16.41 22.44
CA ALA A 325 -11.83 17.77 22.19
C ALA A 325 -10.70 18.76 21.78
N THR A 326 -9.84 18.38 20.85
CA THR A 326 -8.83 19.22 20.22
C THR A 326 -8.81 18.90 18.73
N SER A 327 -9.19 19.89 17.92
CA SER A 327 -9.38 19.81 16.48
C SER A 327 -8.10 19.39 15.75
N ASP A 328 -8.09 18.16 15.23
CA ASP A 328 -7.54 17.81 13.91
C ASP A 328 -8.15 16.46 13.48
N GLN A 329 -9.24 16.53 12.71
CA GLN A 329 -9.90 15.35 12.14
C GLN A 329 -9.02 14.78 11.01
N TRP A 330 -8.27 13.71 11.29
CA TRP A 330 -7.56 12.96 10.25
C TRP A 330 -8.55 12.10 9.46
N ARG A 331 -8.81 12.48 8.21
CA ARG A 331 -9.59 11.71 7.24
C ARG A 331 -8.68 10.69 6.55
N TYR A 332 -8.86 9.41 6.84
CA TYR A 332 -8.20 8.36 6.07
C TYR A 332 -9.11 7.95 4.90
N VAL A 333 -8.60 8.06 3.68
CA VAL A 333 -9.25 7.45 2.51
C VAL A 333 -8.93 5.96 2.53
N ARG A 334 -9.91 5.15 2.94
CA ARG A 334 -9.84 3.69 2.88
C ARG A 334 -10.35 3.23 1.54
N ASN A 335 -9.55 2.48 0.82
CA ASN A 335 -9.97 1.85 -0.41
C ASN A 335 -10.17 0.37 -0.15
N GLU A 336 -11.16 -0.21 -0.82
CA GLU A 336 -11.44 -1.63 -0.76
C GLU A 336 -11.48 -2.23 -2.18
N GLY A 337 -11.04 -3.47 -2.27
CA GLY A 337 -11.19 -4.30 -3.43
C GLY A 337 -11.45 -5.75 -3.06
N SER A 338 -12.02 -6.48 -4.01
CA SER A 338 -12.22 -7.93 -3.91
C SER A 338 -10.91 -8.64 -4.24
N GLY A 339 -10.46 -9.50 -3.32
CA GLY A 339 -9.21 -10.24 -3.45
C GLY A 339 -9.23 -11.19 -4.64
N MET A 340 -8.16 -11.17 -5.45
CA MET A 340 -8.11 -11.92 -6.71
C MET A 340 -8.24 -13.43 -6.47
N ARG A 341 -7.69 -13.96 -5.36
CA ARG A 341 -7.89 -15.36 -4.97
C ARG A 341 -9.38 -15.75 -4.85
N ALA A 342 -10.21 -14.90 -4.25
CA ALA A 342 -11.63 -15.16 -4.09
C ALA A 342 -12.36 -15.11 -5.44
N ILE A 343 -12.06 -14.08 -6.25
CA ILE A 343 -12.60 -13.93 -7.60
C ILE A 343 -12.29 -15.17 -8.44
N LEU A 344 -11.02 -15.59 -8.48
CA LEU A 344 -10.59 -16.74 -9.27
C LEU A 344 -11.25 -18.04 -8.81
N HIS A 345 -11.33 -18.27 -7.50
CA HIS A 345 -12.01 -19.45 -6.96
C HIS A 345 -13.49 -19.48 -7.30
N GLN A 346 -14.19 -18.32 -7.24
CA GLN A 346 -15.61 -18.24 -7.59
C GLN A 346 -15.85 -18.47 -9.09
N ILE A 347 -15.04 -17.85 -9.96
CA ILE A 347 -15.14 -18.05 -11.42
C ILE A 347 -14.83 -19.50 -11.81
N GLU A 348 -13.84 -20.15 -11.18
CA GLU A 348 -13.51 -21.56 -11.45
C GLU A 348 -14.70 -22.48 -11.19
N GLN A 349 -15.50 -22.18 -10.16
CA GLN A 349 -16.67 -22.96 -9.78
C GLN A 349 -17.89 -22.67 -10.67
N ASP A 350 -18.16 -21.39 -10.95
CA ASP A 350 -19.39 -20.97 -11.60
C ASP A 350 -19.30 -20.95 -13.14
N ALA A 351 -18.13 -20.63 -13.68
CA ALA A 351 -17.89 -20.40 -15.10
C ALA A 351 -16.50 -20.94 -15.53
N PRO A 352 -16.31 -22.27 -15.52
CA PRO A 352 -15.01 -22.90 -15.80
C PRO A 352 -14.46 -22.60 -17.21
N ASP A 353 -15.34 -22.33 -18.18
CA ASP A 353 -15.00 -21.88 -19.53
C ASP A 353 -14.41 -20.46 -19.56
N VAL A 354 -14.91 -19.56 -18.71
CA VAL A 354 -14.31 -18.25 -18.47
C VAL A 354 -12.96 -18.41 -17.76
N TYR A 355 -12.93 -19.19 -16.67
CA TYR A 355 -11.71 -19.42 -15.89
C TYR A 355 -10.56 -19.95 -16.74
N ALA A 356 -10.85 -20.91 -17.63
CA ALA A 356 -9.85 -21.54 -18.50
C ALA A 356 -9.13 -20.55 -19.45
N ARG A 357 -9.71 -19.37 -19.70
CA ARG A 357 -9.14 -18.32 -20.55
C ARG A 357 -8.47 -17.18 -19.78
N LEU A 358 -8.57 -17.16 -18.45
CA LEU A 358 -7.92 -16.17 -17.62
C LEU A 358 -6.41 -16.45 -17.50
N ASN A 359 -5.60 -15.39 -17.42
CA ASN A 359 -4.14 -15.49 -17.28
C ASN A 359 -3.74 -15.68 -15.81
N VAL A 360 -4.10 -16.83 -15.24
CA VAL A 360 -3.88 -17.16 -13.82
C VAL A 360 -2.45 -17.66 -13.58
N ARG A 361 -1.74 -17.03 -12.64
CA ARG A 361 -0.50 -17.59 -12.08
C ARG A 361 -0.85 -18.67 -11.07
N ARG A 362 -0.54 -19.92 -11.41
CA ARG A 362 -0.70 -21.07 -10.52
C ARG A 362 0.35 -21.11 -9.43
#